data_AF-A0A8X6YJK9-F1
#
_entry.id   AF-A0A8X6YJK9-F1
#
_cell.length_a   1.000
_cell.length_b   1.000
_cell.length_c   1.000
_cell.angle_alpha   90.00
_cell.angle_beta   90.00
_cell.angle_gamma   90.00
#
_symmetry.space_group_name_H-M   'P 1'
#
loop_
_entity.id
_entity.type
_entity.pdbx_description
1 polymer ?
#
loop_
_entity_poly.entity_id
_entity_poly.type
_entity_poly.pdbx_seq_one_letter_code
_entity_poly.pdbx_strand_id
1 'polypeptide(L)'
;MLVYLIIVQQKFSFKPYKLISRQEAKHDEFRDLINSGSQQSYLLKKTAHEMNLKPIEMKNIIRSVFGGSSLQKQNHRVYEIILQNVNSGFSFDIQVLYEPIICGKIPGINKGI
;
A
#
# COMPACT_ATOMS: atom_id res chain seq x y z
N MET A 1 8.06 -11.82 -7.87
CA MET A 1 8.27 -10.64 -7.01
C MET A 1 6.90 -10.12 -6.60
N LEU A 2 6.52 -10.27 -5.33
CA LEU A 2 5.18 -9.89 -4.85
C LEU A 2 5.21 -8.41 -4.43
N VAL A 3 4.47 -7.59 -5.17
CA VAL A 3 4.21 -6.19 -4.83
C VAL A 3 2.92 -6.16 -4.00
N TYR A 4 3.00 -5.72 -2.75
CA TYR A 4 1.84 -5.58 -1.87
C TYR A 4 1.39 -4.11 -1.89
N LEU A 5 0.24 -3.79 -2.49
CA LEU A 5 -0.53 -2.61 -2.11
C LEU A 5 -1.48 -3.04 -0.99
N ILE A 6 -1.53 -2.27 0.10
CA ILE A 6 -2.55 -2.49 1.14
C ILE A 6 -3.74 -1.61 0.82
N ILE A 7 -4.89 -2.23 0.51
CA ILE A 7 -6.17 -1.54 0.27
C ILE A 7 -7.18 -2.06 1.29
N VAL A 8 -7.98 -1.17 1.89
CA VAL A 8 -8.85 -1.47 3.04
C VAL A 8 -10.18 -2.10 2.59
N GLN A 9 -10.47 -3.38 2.92
CA GLN A 9 -11.83 -3.96 3.07
C GLN A 9 -11.79 -5.27 3.91
N GLN A 10 -12.91 -5.62 4.55
CA GLN A 10 -13.06 -6.44 5.78
C GLN A 10 -12.60 -7.91 5.81
N LYS A 11 -11.73 -8.35 4.90
CA LYS A 11 -11.28 -9.74 4.82
C LYS A 11 -9.92 -9.80 4.13
N PHE A 12 -8.91 -10.37 4.78
CA PHE A 12 -7.61 -10.65 4.15
C PHE A 12 -7.85 -11.56 2.94
N SER A 13 -7.75 -10.98 1.75
CA SER A 13 -7.97 -11.69 0.49
C SER A 13 -6.98 -11.14 -0.52
N PHE A 14 -6.14 -12.04 -1.02
CA PHE A 14 -5.32 -11.74 -2.18
C PHE A 14 -6.22 -11.75 -3.41
N LYS A 15 -6.42 -10.57 -3.99
CA LYS A 15 -7.17 -10.43 -5.23
C LYS A 15 -6.27 -9.80 -6.29
N PRO A 16 -6.41 -10.22 -7.56
CA PRO A 16 -5.67 -9.61 -8.65
C PRO A 16 -6.25 -8.22 -8.92
N TYR A 17 -5.38 -7.21 -8.85
CA TYR A 17 -5.69 -5.84 -9.22
C TYR A 17 -4.67 -5.32 -10.21
N LYS A 18 -5.14 -4.36 -11.00
CA LYS A 18 -4.36 -3.57 -11.93
C LYS A 18 -4.32 -2.13 -11.41
N LEU A 19 -3.13 -1.56 -11.36
CA LEU A 19 -2.85 -0.18 -10.96
C LEU A 19 -2.63 0.55 -12.24
N ILE A 20 -3.39 1.62 -12.39
CA ILE A 20 -3.34 2.46 -13.57
C ILE A 20 -2.87 3.82 -13.07
N SER A 21 -1.79 4.31 -13.66
CA SER A 21 -1.32 5.67 -13.41
C SER A 21 -2.28 6.66 -14.08
N ARG A 22 -2.66 7.72 -13.37
CA ARG A 22 -3.37 8.86 -13.97
C ARG A 22 -2.45 9.79 -14.75
N GLN A 23 -1.16 9.75 -14.44
CA GLN A 23 -0.17 10.71 -14.94
C GLN A 23 0.59 10.18 -16.15
N GLU A 24 0.63 8.86 -16.30
CA GLU A 24 1.39 8.15 -17.32
C GLU A 24 0.47 7.12 -17.98
N ALA A 25 0.66 6.85 -19.28
CA ALA A 25 -0.05 5.77 -19.98
C ALA A 25 0.52 4.38 -19.60
N LYS A 26 0.66 4.13 -18.28
CA LYS A 26 1.29 2.93 -17.71
C LYS A 26 0.33 2.22 -16.77
N HIS A 27 0.39 0.90 -16.79
CA HIS A 27 -0.31 0.03 -15.87
C HIS A 27 0.57 -1.16 -15.48
N ASP A 28 0.36 -1.69 -14.29
CA ASP A 28 0.95 -2.95 -13.83
C ASP A 28 -0.10 -3.78 -13.08
N GLU A 29 0.01 -5.11 -13.20
CA GLU A 29 -0.80 -6.06 -12.45
C GLU A 29 -0.04 -6.60 -11.24
N PHE A 30 -0.70 -6.65 -10.09
CA PHE A 30 -0.09 -7.10 -8.84
C PHE A 30 -1.14 -7.78 -7.96
N ARG A 31 -0.64 -8.45 -6.92
CA ARG A 31 -1.46 -9.16 -5.94
C ARG A 31 -1.54 -8.32 -4.68
N ASP A 32 -2.73 -7.80 -4.43
CA ASP A 32 -2.94 -6.92 -3.28
C ASP A 32 -3.28 -7.65 -2.01
N LEU A 33 -2.75 -7.10 -0.92
CA LEU A 33 -3.17 -7.49 0.41
C LEU A 33 -4.27 -6.54 0.85
N ILE A 34 -5.51 -6.96 0.67
CA ILE A 34 -6.63 -6.18 1.20
C ILE A 34 -6.71 -6.37 2.72
N ASN A 35 -6.55 -5.29 3.50
CA ASN A 35 -6.60 -5.33 4.96
C ASN A 35 -7.45 -4.20 5.53
N SER A 36 -8.66 -4.51 5.99
CA SER A 36 -9.52 -3.52 6.69
C SER A 36 -8.97 -3.00 8.01
N GLY A 37 -8.08 -3.75 8.65
CA GLY A 37 -7.50 -3.35 9.94
C GLY A 37 -6.47 -2.23 9.81
N SER A 38 -6.13 -1.81 8.59
CA SER A 38 -5.21 -0.71 8.35
C SER A 38 -5.93 0.64 8.36
N GLN A 39 -5.37 1.61 9.07
CA GLN A 39 -5.91 2.98 9.10
C GLN A 39 -5.68 3.76 7.80
N GLN A 40 -4.73 3.31 6.97
CA GLN A 40 -4.31 3.98 5.74
C GLN A 40 -3.90 2.94 4.70
N SER A 41 -3.93 3.36 3.42
CA SER A 41 -3.43 2.57 2.30
C SER A 41 -2.00 2.98 1.96
N TYR A 42 -1.17 2.02 1.59
CA TYR A 42 0.27 2.22 1.39
C TYR A 42 0.75 1.70 0.05
N LEU A 43 1.69 2.44 -0.56
CA LEU A 43 2.37 2.14 -1.80
C LEU A 43 3.86 1.94 -1.55
N LEU A 44 4.38 0.79 -1.97
CA LEU A 44 5.81 0.49 -1.88
C LEU A 44 6.62 1.44 -2.77
N LYS A 45 7.79 1.84 -2.27
CA LYS A 45 8.78 2.62 -3.03
C LYS A 45 9.04 2.05 -4.42
N LYS A 46 9.18 0.73 -4.49
CA LYS A 46 9.46 0.02 -5.72
C LYS A 46 8.37 0.25 -6.76
N THR A 47 7.11 0.08 -6.37
CA THR A 47 5.95 0.28 -7.24
C THR A 47 5.85 1.71 -7.73
N ALA A 48 6.03 2.70 -6.85
CA ALA A 48 6.00 4.11 -7.24
C ALA A 48 7.06 4.44 -8.30
N HIS A 49 8.27 3.90 -8.13
CA HIS A 49 9.38 4.08 -9.06
C HIS A 49 9.13 3.35 -10.39
N GLU A 50 8.72 2.08 -10.35
CA GLU A 50 8.41 1.30 -11.54
C GLU A 50 7.29 1.96 -12.35
N MET A 51 6.25 2.46 -11.69
CA MET A 51 5.11 3.12 -12.33
C MET A 51 5.35 4.59 -12.71
N ASN A 52 6.55 5.13 -12.43
CA ASN A 52 6.92 6.53 -12.66
C ASN A 52 5.89 7.53 -12.08
N LEU A 53 5.31 7.21 -10.93
CA LEU A 53 4.29 8.06 -10.33
C LEU A 53 4.95 9.30 -9.70
N LYS A 54 4.28 10.44 -9.81
CA LYS A 54 4.65 11.67 -9.09
C LYS A 54 3.69 11.89 -7.93
N PRO A 55 4.21 12.32 -6.76
CA PRO A 55 3.36 12.60 -5.62
C PRO A 55 2.46 13.81 -5.92
N ILE A 56 1.22 13.75 -5.46
CA ILE A 56 0.25 14.84 -5.58
C ILE A 56 0.32 15.81 -4.39
N GLU A 57 0.74 15.32 -3.22
CA GLU A 57 0.89 16.13 -2.01
C GLU A 57 1.85 15.50 -0.99
N MET A 58 2.13 16.25 0.07
CA MET A 58 2.83 15.79 1.28
C MET A 58 1.86 15.82 2.46
N LYS A 59 1.76 14.72 3.20
CA LYS A 59 0.84 14.56 4.32
C LYS A 59 1.60 14.20 5.60
N ASN A 60 1.36 14.99 6.66
CA ASN A 60 1.84 14.69 7.99
C ASN A 60 0.88 13.71 8.67
N ILE A 61 1.35 12.52 9.03
CA ILE A 61 0.54 11.48 9.66
C ILE A 61 1.16 11.09 10.98
N ILE A 62 0.32 11.02 12.01
CA ILE A 62 0.69 10.46 13.30
C ILE A 62 0.27 8.99 13.29
N ARG A 63 1.24 8.09 13.35
CA ARG A 63 0.99 6.65 13.42
C ARG A 63 0.97 6.20 14.88
N SER A 64 -0.03 5.38 15.22
CA SER A 64 -0.04 4.61 16.46
C SER A 64 0.14 3.15 16.09
N VAL A 65 1.12 2.48 16.71
CA VAL A 65 1.31 1.04 16.57
C VAL A 65 0.80 0.32 17.81
N PHE A 66 0.30 -0.91 17.61
CA PHE A 66 -0.13 -1.76 18.71
C PHE A 66 1.05 -1.99 19.67
N GLY A 67 0.83 -1.81 20.98
CA GLY A 67 1.91 -1.91 21.98
C GLY A 67 2.48 -0.58 22.48
N GLY A 68 1.84 0.56 22.17
CA GLY A 68 2.08 1.85 22.85
C GLY A 68 3.39 2.56 22.50
N SER A 69 4.21 1.97 21.64
CA SER A 69 5.52 2.51 21.28
C SER A 69 5.40 3.47 20.09
N SER A 70 5.37 4.76 20.42
CA SER A 70 5.62 5.92 19.56
C SER A 70 4.48 6.41 18.65
N LEU A 71 3.90 7.56 19.04
CA LEU A 71 3.25 8.50 18.14
C LEU A 71 4.34 9.18 17.30
N GLN A 72 4.80 8.55 16.23
CA GLN A 72 5.73 9.20 15.31
C GLN A 72 4.94 10.02 14.28
N LYS A 73 5.21 11.33 14.25
CA LYS A 73 4.85 12.19 13.13
C LYS A 73 5.75 11.86 11.96
N GLN A 74 5.17 11.37 10.87
CA GLN A 74 5.88 11.05 9.65
C GLN A 74 5.29 11.83 8.48
N ASN A 75 6.19 12.38 7.66
CA ASN A 75 5.83 13.05 6.41
C ASN A 75 5.78 12.02 5.29
N HIS A 76 4.60 11.78 4.75
CA HIS A 76 4.37 10.86 3.63
C HIS A 76 4.12 11.63 2.34
N ARG A 77 4.72 11.15 1.25
CA ARG A 77 4.28 11.52 -0.10
C ARG A 77 2.98 10.77 -0.39
N VAL A 78 1.98 11.48 -0.90
CA VAL A 78 0.70 10.90 -1.31
C VAL A 78 0.67 10.76 -2.81
N TYR A 79 0.15 9.63 -3.28
CA TYR A 79 -0.03 9.33 -4.70
C TYR A 79 -1.49 9.01 -4.95
N GLU A 80 -1.98 9.42 -6.11
CA GLU A 80 -3.31 9.06 -6.59
C GLU A 80 -3.18 8.04 -7.71
N ILE A 81 -3.90 6.94 -7.57
CA ILE A 81 -3.89 5.81 -8.50
C ILE A 81 -5.32 5.29 -8.72
N ILE A 82 -5.53 4.65 -9.86
CA ILE A 82 -6.76 3.88 -10.09
C ILE A 82 -6.45 2.41 -9.83
N LEU A 83 -7.30 1.78 -9.03
CA LEU A 83 -7.28 0.34 -8.83
C LEU A 83 -8.43 -0.31 -9.54
N GLN A 84 -8.11 -1.25 -10.42
CA GLN A 84 -9.06 -2.02 -11.18
C GLN A 84 -8.99 -3.50 -10.80
N ASN A 85 -10.10 -4.08 -10.39
CA ASN A 85 -10.19 -5.52 -10.19
C ASN A 85 -10.08 -6.22 -11.55
N VAL A 86 -9.13 -7.14 -11.71
CA VAL A 86 -8.88 -7.81 -12.99
C VAL A 86 -10.07 -8.67 -13.44
N ASN A 87 -10.79 -9.28 -12.48
CA ASN A 87 -11.86 -10.22 -12.81
C ASN A 87 -13.18 -9.50 -13.14
N SER A 88 -13.53 -8.46 -12.39
CA SER A 88 -14.80 -7.76 -12.58
C SER A 88 -14.71 -6.50 -13.43
N GLY A 89 -13.49 -6.00 -13.71
CA GLY A 89 -13.26 -4.72 -14.38
C GLY A 89 -13.62 -3.49 -13.53
N PHE A 90 -14.21 -3.69 -12.36
CA PHE A 90 -14.59 -2.61 -11.43
C PHE A 90 -13.35 -1.84 -11.02
N SER A 91 -13.39 -0.52 -11.14
CA SER A 91 -12.30 0.38 -10.80
C SER A 91 -12.71 1.49 -9.85
N PHE A 92 -11.78 1.92 -9.01
CA PHE A 92 -11.97 3.05 -8.11
C PHE A 92 -10.67 3.81 -7.90
N ASP A 93 -10.81 5.11 -7.62
CA ASP A 93 -9.71 5.98 -7.24
C ASP A 93 -9.33 5.79 -5.78
N ILE A 94 -8.03 5.86 -5.52
CA ILE A 94 -7.52 5.82 -4.16
C ILE A 94 -6.29 6.71 -4.00
N GLN A 95 -6.16 7.29 -2.81
CA GLN A 95 -4.94 7.93 -2.35
C GLN A 95 -4.15 6.95 -1.48
N VAL A 96 -2.86 6.82 -1.79
CA VAL A 96 -1.95 5.89 -1.12
C VAL A 96 -0.71 6.63 -0.62
N LEU A 97 -0.25 6.23 0.55
CA LEU A 97 0.91 6.80 1.20
C LEU A 97 2.16 6.03 0.78
N TYR A 98 3.18 6.75 0.34
CA TYR A 98 4.47 6.13 0.09
C TYR A 98 5.09 5.59 1.37
N GLU A 99 5.54 4.34 1.28
CA GLU A 99 6.23 3.63 2.34
C GLU A 99 7.44 2.86 1.76
N PRO A 100 8.67 3.06 2.27
CA PRO A 100 9.82 2.26 1.85
C PRO A 100 9.66 0.77 2.16
N ILE A 101 9.11 0.45 3.34
CA ILE A 101 8.92 -0.92 3.85
C ILE A 101 7.57 -0.97 4.58
N ILE A 102 6.62 -1.74 4.06
CA ILE A 102 5.29 -1.87 4.67
C ILE A 102 5.30 -2.89 5.83
N CYS A 103 5.96 -4.04 5.64
CA CYS A 103 6.13 -5.06 6.66
C CYS A 103 7.63 -5.33 6.85
N GLY A 104 8.12 -5.15 8.09
CA GLY A 104 9.48 -5.54 8.46
C GLY A 104 9.68 -7.06 8.48
N LYS A 105 10.92 -7.50 8.71
CA LYS A 105 11.21 -8.92 8.90
C LYS A 105 10.47 -9.43 10.14
N ILE A 106 9.61 -10.43 9.96
CA ILE A 106 9.00 -11.13 11.09
C ILE A 106 10.09 -11.99 11.73
N PRO A 107 10.46 -11.77 13.00
CA PRO A 107 11.44 -12.62 13.67
C PRO A 107 10.93 -14.05 13.69
N GLY A 108 11.80 -15.01 13.37
CA GLY A 108 11.46 -16.41 13.46
C GLY A 108 11.09 -16.77 14.89
N ILE A 109 10.10 -17.64 15.07
CA ILE A 109 9.81 -18.22 16.38
C ILE A 109 11.04 -19.05 16.75
N ASN A 110 11.83 -18.57 17.72
CA ASN A 110 12.81 -19.42 18.36
C ASN A 110 12.02 -20.56 18.99
N LYS A 111 12.27 -21.81 18.55
CA LYS A 111 11.79 -22.98 19.28
C LYS A 111 12.36 -22.84 20.69
N GLY A 112 11.48 -22.67 21.68
CA GLY A 112 11.89 -22.59 23.07
C GLY A 112 12.82 -23.75 23.40
N ILE A 113 13.90 -23.43 24.13
CA ILE A 113 14.79 -24.41 24.74
C ILE A 113 13.98 -25.26 25.73
#